data_AF-A0A1K2FC14-F1
#
_entry.id   AF-A0A1K2FC14-F1
#
_cell.length_a   1.000
_cell.length_b   1.000
_cell.length_c   1.000
_cell.angle_alpha   90.00
_cell.angle_beta   90.00
_cell.angle_gamma   90.00
#
_symmetry.space_group_name_H-M   'P 1'
#
loop_
_entity.id
_entity.type
_entity.pdbx_description
1 polymer ?
#
loop_
_entity_poly.entity_id
_entity_poly.type
_entity_poly.pdbx_seq_one_letter_code
_entity_poly.pdbx_strand_id
1 'polypeptide(L)'
;MCPKIRPGRRGLRIAVWSLVTALVVTAGLVGVALWQNSYDMDEQRVTIRHGGHTLNGVLAIPRDGRKHHGLVVYVHGDGPVDATHDDGYKPIWEANAKAGYASLSWDKPGVAGAPGNWFDQSMDDRANEAAAAIAWARARPDIDGDRIGLWGASQAGWVLPKIAAKTPVSFVIAVSPAINWLQQGRYNLLAELRADGASAARTKAEVAKSDTTLRLLERQATFEEYVKAMRGDADGMTADRWGFISKNYTADATQDLRALRGVPVLLTLAGHDINVDTADTERTYHKVLDAGGALTVKHYPDATHSLLKQSIEQSDLKITLTALFSPHSLFADGFLDSQRQFLKELGRGSHATPASSARVVHVHVYRPVHFDANADTWC
;
A
#
# COMPACT_ATOMS: atom_id res chain seq x y z
N MET A 1 22.45 39.85 -53.01
CA MET A 1 23.39 38.97 -52.24
C MET A 1 23.17 39.24 -50.76
N CYS A 2 22.57 38.31 -50.01
CA CYS A 2 22.44 38.44 -48.56
C CYS A 2 23.79 38.11 -47.89
N PRO A 3 24.34 38.97 -47.01
CA PRO A 3 25.58 38.67 -46.32
C PRO A 3 25.37 37.56 -45.28
N LYS A 4 26.11 36.45 -45.43
CA LYS A 4 26.20 35.39 -44.41
C LYS A 4 26.89 35.96 -43.17
N ILE A 5 26.11 36.27 -42.14
CA ILE A 5 26.62 36.62 -40.81
C ILE A 5 27.33 35.38 -40.25
N ARG A 6 28.67 35.38 -40.23
CA ARG A 6 29.47 34.35 -39.55
C ARG A 6 29.50 34.67 -38.05
N PRO A 7 29.12 33.76 -37.15
CA PRO A 7 29.22 34.02 -35.71
C PRO A 7 30.68 34.29 -35.33
N GLY A 8 30.93 35.40 -34.64
CA GLY A 8 32.29 35.77 -34.21
C GLY A 8 32.90 34.70 -33.30
N ARG A 9 34.22 34.51 -33.33
CA ARG A 9 34.98 33.53 -32.50
C ARG A 9 34.60 33.55 -31.00
N ARG A 10 34.14 34.69 -30.48
CA ARG A 10 33.65 34.86 -29.10
C ARG A 10 32.31 34.15 -28.87
N GLY A 11 31.39 34.19 -29.84
CA GLY A 11 30.10 33.48 -29.78
C GLY A 11 30.25 31.97 -29.85
N LEU A 12 31.18 31.47 -30.67
CA LEU A 12 31.49 30.03 -30.72
C LEU A 12 32.08 29.53 -29.38
N ARG A 13 32.97 30.30 -28.75
CA ARG A 13 33.52 29.96 -27.43
C ARG A 13 32.45 29.95 -26.34
N ILE A 14 31.55 30.94 -26.32
CA ILE A 14 30.43 30.98 -25.37
C ILE A 14 29.54 29.76 -25.57
N ALA A 15 29.17 29.43 -26.81
CA ALA A 15 28.34 28.25 -27.11
C ALA A 15 29.01 26.94 -26.67
N VAL A 16 30.32 26.78 -26.89
CA VAL A 16 31.07 25.60 -26.44
C VAL A 16 31.11 25.51 -24.92
N TRP A 17 31.39 26.60 -24.20
CA TRP A 17 31.40 26.61 -22.74
C TRP A 17 30.02 26.37 -22.14
N SER A 18 28.95 26.90 -22.75
CA SER A 18 27.58 26.60 -22.35
C SER A 18 27.26 25.11 -22.54
N LEU A 19 27.67 24.51 -23.66
CA LEU A 19 27.48 23.08 -23.90
C LEU A 19 28.27 22.21 -22.90
N VAL A 20 29.54 22.53 -22.64
CA VAL A 20 30.36 21.82 -21.66
C VAL A 20 29.74 21.93 -20.27
N THR A 21 29.28 23.12 -19.88
CA THR A 21 28.61 23.34 -18.59
C THR A 21 27.34 22.51 -18.50
N ALA A 22 26.50 22.52 -19.54
CA ALA A 22 25.29 21.71 -19.59
C ALA A 22 25.60 20.21 -19.46
N LEU A 23 26.62 19.71 -20.16
CA LEU A 23 27.04 18.31 -20.05
C LEU A 23 27.54 17.94 -18.66
N VAL A 24 28.34 18.79 -18.02
CA VAL A 24 28.83 18.56 -16.65
C VAL A 24 27.69 18.56 -15.64
N VAL A 25 26.75 19.51 -15.75
CA VAL A 25 25.56 19.55 -14.89
C VAL A 25 24.71 18.31 -15.09
N THR A 26 24.44 17.92 -16.33
CA THR A 26 23.66 16.70 -16.63
C THR A 26 24.34 15.45 -16.08
N ALA A 27 25.65 15.28 -16.30
CA ALA A 27 26.40 14.15 -15.75
C ALA A 27 26.37 14.14 -14.21
N GLY A 28 26.48 15.31 -13.57
CA GLY A 28 26.34 15.46 -12.13
C GLY A 28 24.96 15.04 -11.63
N LEU A 29 23.89 15.50 -12.28
CA LEU A 29 22.50 15.15 -11.94
C LEU A 29 22.24 13.64 -12.12
N VAL A 30 22.73 13.04 -13.22
CA VAL A 30 22.65 11.59 -13.43
C VAL A 30 23.42 10.85 -12.33
N GLY A 31 24.62 11.30 -11.97
CA GLY A 31 25.40 10.73 -10.87
C GLY A 31 24.66 10.78 -9.54
N VAL A 32 24.02 11.91 -9.21
CA VAL A 32 23.18 12.04 -8.01
C VAL A 32 21.99 11.10 -8.06
N ALA A 33 21.26 11.03 -9.18
CA ALA A 33 20.10 10.16 -9.32
C ALA A 33 20.48 8.68 -9.15
N LEU A 34 21.59 8.25 -9.76
CA LEU A 34 22.12 6.88 -9.61
C LEU A 34 22.54 6.58 -8.18
N TRP A 35 23.20 7.53 -7.51
CA TRP A 35 23.63 7.37 -6.13
C TRP A 35 22.45 7.29 -5.15
N GLN A 36 21.45 8.14 -5.33
CA GLN A 36 20.25 8.20 -4.48
C GLN A 36 19.33 7.00 -4.67
N ASN A 37 19.36 6.37 -5.85
CA ASN A 37 18.65 5.13 -6.15
C ASN A 37 19.53 3.87 -6.01
N SER A 38 20.69 4.01 -5.36
CA SER A 38 21.51 2.87 -4.96
C SER A 38 21.13 2.43 -3.56
N TYR A 39 20.43 1.30 -3.44
CA TYR A 39 19.97 0.77 -2.16
C TYR A 39 20.89 -0.32 -1.61
N ASP A 40 20.98 -0.43 -0.28
CA ASP A 40 21.79 -1.44 0.42
C ASP A 40 21.13 -2.83 0.49
N MET A 41 20.67 -3.30 -0.66
CA MET A 41 19.97 -4.57 -0.83
C MET A 41 20.15 -5.12 -2.26
N ASP A 42 20.01 -6.43 -2.42
CA ASP A 42 19.97 -7.13 -3.70
C ASP A 42 18.54 -7.53 -4.03
N GLU A 43 18.06 -7.14 -5.21
CA GLU A 43 16.74 -7.54 -5.72
C GLU A 43 16.85 -8.78 -6.59
N GLN A 44 16.05 -9.80 -6.29
CA GLN A 44 15.99 -11.05 -7.06
C GLN A 44 14.56 -11.27 -7.55
N ARG A 45 14.37 -11.46 -8.86
CA ARG A 45 13.10 -11.95 -9.39
C ARG A 45 12.92 -13.40 -8.99
N VAL A 46 11.77 -13.74 -8.42
CA VAL A 46 11.44 -15.07 -7.93
C VAL A 46 10.10 -15.54 -8.49
N THR A 47 9.92 -16.85 -8.57
CA THR A 47 8.68 -17.47 -9.03
C THR A 47 8.15 -18.39 -7.94
N ILE A 48 6.98 -18.06 -7.40
CA ILE A 48 6.33 -18.82 -6.33
C ILE A 48 5.19 -19.61 -6.95
N ARG A 49 5.24 -20.94 -6.85
CA ARG A 49 4.22 -21.82 -7.40
C ARG A 49 3.31 -22.34 -6.29
N HIS A 50 2.00 -22.20 -6.46
CA HIS A 50 1.01 -22.68 -5.50
C HIS A 50 -0.31 -23.03 -6.19
N GLY A 51 -0.80 -24.26 -5.99
CA GLY A 51 -2.14 -24.65 -6.44
C GLY A 51 -2.42 -24.48 -7.95
N GLY A 52 -1.38 -24.57 -8.80
CA GLY A 52 -1.51 -24.30 -10.24
C GLY A 52 -1.38 -22.82 -10.63
N HIS A 53 -1.30 -21.92 -9.65
CA HIS A 53 -1.02 -20.50 -9.84
C HIS A 53 0.47 -20.19 -9.65
N THR A 54 0.90 -19.11 -10.28
CA THR A 54 2.28 -18.62 -10.22
C THR A 54 2.28 -17.15 -9.83
N LEU A 55 3.02 -16.80 -8.77
CA LEU A 55 3.28 -15.42 -8.38
C LEU A 55 4.68 -15.04 -8.86
N ASN A 56 4.74 -13.97 -9.65
CA ASN A 56 5.99 -13.38 -10.12
C ASN A 56 6.44 -12.34 -9.11
N GLY A 57 7.43 -12.68 -8.31
CA GLY A 57 7.86 -11.91 -7.16
C GLY A 57 9.17 -11.16 -7.34
N VAL A 58 9.41 -10.22 -6.44
CA VAL A 58 10.72 -9.66 -6.13
C VAL A 58 11.04 -9.96 -4.67
N LEU A 59 12.19 -10.57 -4.43
CA LEU A 59 12.79 -10.76 -3.11
C LEU A 59 13.98 -9.80 -2.98
N ALA A 60 13.85 -8.78 -2.11
CA ALA A 60 14.92 -7.86 -1.78
C ALA A 60 15.66 -8.35 -0.52
N ILE A 61 16.96 -8.64 -0.64
CA ILE A 61 17.79 -9.25 0.41
C ILE A 61 18.82 -8.22 0.91
N PRO A 62 19.02 -8.07 2.24
CA PRO A 62 20.01 -7.14 2.78
C PRO A 62 21.46 -7.48 2.40
N ARG A 63 22.28 -6.47 2.11
CA ARG A 63 23.74 -6.62 1.85
C ARG A 63 24.60 -6.56 3.13
N ASP A 64 24.12 -7.15 4.21
CA ASP A 64 24.75 -7.04 5.53
C ASP A 64 25.61 -8.25 5.94
N GLY A 65 25.76 -9.23 5.04
CA GLY A 65 26.56 -10.43 5.25
C GLY A 65 25.91 -11.49 6.15
N ARG A 66 24.70 -11.28 6.66
CA ARG A 66 23.94 -12.32 7.38
C ARG A 66 23.52 -13.43 6.42
N LYS A 67 23.36 -14.63 6.97
CA LYS A 67 22.91 -15.82 6.22
C LYS A 67 21.42 -16.07 6.33
N HIS A 68 20.79 -15.62 7.41
CA HIS A 68 19.37 -15.80 7.68
C HIS A 68 18.75 -14.44 8.01
N HIS A 69 17.81 -14.00 7.19
CA HIS A 69 17.13 -12.73 7.35
C HIS A 69 15.70 -12.96 7.85
N GLY A 70 15.19 -12.07 8.70
CA GLY A 70 13.73 -12.00 8.86
C GLY A 70 13.08 -11.62 7.52
N LEU A 71 11.76 -11.75 7.40
CA LEU A 71 11.07 -11.41 6.15
C LEU A 71 9.87 -10.50 6.42
N VAL A 72 9.72 -9.47 5.60
CA VAL A 72 8.50 -8.66 5.49
C VAL A 72 7.80 -9.02 4.19
N VAL A 73 6.59 -9.58 4.27
CA VAL A 73 5.77 -9.93 3.10
C VAL A 73 4.78 -8.81 2.82
N TYR A 74 4.80 -8.27 1.61
CA TYR A 74 4.02 -7.11 1.20
C TYR A 74 2.65 -7.53 0.66
N VAL A 75 1.61 -6.81 1.08
CA VAL A 75 0.24 -6.95 0.61
C VAL A 75 -0.22 -5.60 0.09
N HIS A 76 -0.43 -5.51 -1.22
CA HIS A 76 -0.76 -4.25 -1.90
C HIS A 76 -2.14 -3.69 -1.51
N GLY A 77 -2.41 -2.44 -1.87
CA GLY A 77 -3.75 -1.83 -1.76
C GLY A 77 -4.71 -2.31 -2.86
N ASP A 78 -5.65 -1.46 -3.25
CA ASP A 78 -6.46 -1.61 -4.47
C ASP A 78 -5.64 -1.19 -5.70
N GLY A 79 -6.13 -1.45 -6.92
CA GLY A 79 -5.49 -0.98 -8.16
C GLY A 79 -4.40 -1.92 -8.74
N PRO A 80 -3.93 -1.66 -9.96
CA PRO A 80 -2.94 -2.50 -10.65
C PRO A 80 -1.51 -2.20 -10.15
N VAL A 81 -1.02 -2.97 -9.18
CA VAL A 81 0.30 -2.75 -8.56
C VAL A 81 1.26 -3.87 -8.93
N ASP A 82 2.48 -3.52 -9.35
CA ASP A 82 3.56 -4.46 -9.63
C ASP A 82 4.39 -4.77 -8.36
N ALA A 83 5.34 -5.70 -8.46
CA ALA A 83 6.09 -6.17 -7.30
C ALA A 83 6.88 -5.06 -6.58
N THR A 84 7.36 -4.03 -7.29
CA THR A 84 8.14 -2.93 -6.69
C THR A 84 7.30 -1.67 -6.40
N HIS A 85 6.02 -1.67 -6.81
CA HIS A 85 5.14 -0.51 -6.82
C HIS A 85 5.78 0.65 -7.56
N ASP A 86 6.17 0.43 -8.82
CA ASP A 86 6.91 1.39 -9.64
C ASP A 86 8.14 1.95 -8.91
N ASP A 87 8.89 1.06 -8.25
CA ASP A 87 10.03 1.35 -7.37
C ASP A 87 9.73 2.10 -6.06
N GLY A 88 8.48 2.48 -5.81
CA GLY A 88 8.02 3.15 -4.59
C GLY A 88 8.28 2.36 -3.31
N TYR A 89 8.41 1.03 -3.38
CA TYR A 89 8.77 0.21 -2.22
C TYR A 89 10.27 0.22 -1.88
N LYS A 90 11.17 0.64 -2.77
CA LYS A 90 12.60 0.47 -2.54
C LYS A 90 13.12 1.20 -1.29
N PRO A 91 12.73 2.47 -0.99
CA PRO A 91 13.14 3.11 0.26
C PRO A 91 12.62 2.39 1.52
N ILE A 92 11.43 1.79 1.43
CA ILE A 92 10.82 1.02 2.52
C ILE A 92 11.56 -0.31 2.72
N TRP A 93 11.86 -1.02 1.63
CA TRP A 93 12.65 -2.25 1.67
C TRP A 93 14.05 -2.03 2.21
N GLU A 94 14.68 -0.90 1.87
CA GLU A 94 15.98 -0.55 2.43
C GLU A 94 15.91 -0.28 3.94
N ALA A 95 14.83 0.36 4.42
CA ALA A 95 14.60 0.52 5.85
C ALA A 95 14.45 -0.84 6.58
N ASN A 96 13.77 -1.80 5.95
CA ASN A 96 13.69 -3.19 6.44
C ASN A 96 15.07 -3.87 6.43
N ALA A 97 15.84 -3.70 5.36
CA ALA A 97 17.16 -4.29 5.20
C ALA A 97 18.13 -3.79 6.29
N LYS A 98 18.09 -2.49 6.59
CA LYS A 98 18.82 -1.87 7.71
C LYS A 98 18.38 -2.38 9.10
N ALA A 99 17.25 -3.07 9.19
CA ALA A 99 16.80 -3.80 10.39
C ALA A 99 17.07 -5.32 10.33
N GLY A 100 17.59 -5.84 9.21
CA GLY A 100 17.86 -7.26 9.01
C GLY A 100 16.71 -8.10 8.52
N TYR A 101 15.79 -7.47 7.81
CA TYR A 101 14.68 -8.12 7.16
C TYR A 101 14.81 -8.00 5.65
N ALA A 102 14.72 -9.14 4.97
CA ALA A 102 14.40 -9.18 3.55
C ALA A 102 12.95 -8.72 3.32
N SER A 103 12.63 -8.35 2.08
CA SER A 103 11.26 -7.97 1.69
C SER A 103 10.81 -8.80 0.49
N LEU A 104 9.58 -9.31 0.53
CA LEU A 104 8.99 -10.09 -0.56
C LEU A 104 7.67 -9.45 -0.99
N SER A 105 7.53 -9.25 -2.30
CA SER A 105 6.34 -8.69 -2.96
C SER A 105 6.17 -9.37 -4.33
N TRP A 106 5.01 -9.24 -4.96
CA TRP A 106 4.74 -9.84 -6.28
C TRP A 106 3.81 -9.02 -7.13
N ASP A 107 3.94 -9.18 -8.45
CA ASP A 107 3.06 -8.55 -9.41
C ASP A 107 1.63 -9.07 -9.20
N LYS A 108 0.65 -8.17 -9.06
CA LYS A 108 -0.77 -8.59 -9.04
C LYS A 108 -1.14 -9.30 -10.35
N PRO A 109 -2.13 -10.21 -10.35
CA PRO A 109 -2.59 -10.86 -11.57
C PRO A 109 -2.94 -9.83 -12.66
N GLY A 110 -2.40 -10.01 -13.87
CA GLY A 110 -2.59 -9.10 -15.00
C GLY A 110 -1.67 -7.88 -15.01
N VAL A 111 -0.80 -7.70 -14.01
CA VAL A 111 0.16 -6.58 -13.92
C VAL A 111 1.56 -7.05 -14.27
N ALA A 112 2.35 -6.20 -14.94
CA ALA A 112 3.75 -6.47 -15.32
C ALA A 112 3.97 -7.83 -16.04
N GLY A 113 2.95 -8.35 -16.74
CA GLY A 113 3.01 -9.64 -17.44
C GLY A 113 2.68 -10.86 -16.58
N ALA A 114 2.26 -10.69 -15.33
CA ALA A 114 1.73 -11.78 -14.51
C ALA A 114 0.40 -12.31 -15.08
N PRO A 115 0.18 -13.64 -15.07
CA PRO A 115 -1.05 -14.23 -15.58
C PRO A 115 -2.26 -13.88 -14.70
N GLY A 116 -3.45 -13.90 -15.31
CA GLY A 116 -4.73 -13.66 -14.61
C GLY A 116 -5.19 -12.20 -14.64
N ASN A 117 -6.14 -11.86 -13.78
CA ASN A 117 -6.73 -10.54 -13.65
C ASN A 117 -7.04 -10.27 -12.17
N TRP A 118 -6.51 -9.19 -11.60
CA TRP A 118 -6.69 -8.89 -10.18
C TRP A 118 -8.15 -8.55 -9.82
N PHE A 119 -8.98 -8.13 -10.79
CA PHE A 119 -10.42 -7.98 -10.59
C PHE A 119 -11.14 -9.30 -10.25
N ASP A 120 -10.52 -10.44 -10.56
CA ASP A 120 -11.07 -11.75 -10.22
C ASP A 120 -10.83 -12.15 -8.76
N GLN A 121 -10.01 -11.41 -8.01
CA GLN A 121 -9.64 -11.79 -6.65
C GLN A 121 -10.68 -11.38 -5.60
N SER A 122 -10.99 -12.29 -4.68
CA SER A 122 -11.55 -11.93 -3.37
C SER A 122 -10.45 -11.56 -2.36
N MET A 123 -10.83 -10.93 -1.25
CA MET A 123 -9.89 -10.71 -0.13
C MET A 123 -9.34 -12.03 0.44
N ASP A 124 -10.10 -13.12 0.38
CA ASP A 124 -9.66 -14.45 0.80
C ASP A 124 -8.66 -15.08 -0.19
N ASP A 125 -8.84 -14.87 -1.50
CA ASP A 125 -7.88 -15.32 -2.52
C ASP A 125 -6.52 -14.66 -2.30
N ARG A 126 -6.52 -13.34 -2.06
CA ARG A 126 -5.30 -12.58 -1.76
C ARG A 126 -4.62 -13.07 -0.47
N ALA A 127 -5.41 -13.44 0.55
CA ALA A 127 -4.87 -14.01 1.78
C ALA A 127 -4.27 -15.41 1.57
N ASN A 128 -4.87 -16.23 0.71
CA ASN A 128 -4.34 -17.54 0.34
C ASN A 128 -3.03 -17.42 -0.46
N GLU A 129 -2.94 -16.46 -1.38
CA GLU A 129 -1.70 -16.16 -2.12
C GLU A 129 -0.55 -15.77 -1.19
N ALA A 130 -0.81 -14.84 -0.26
CA ALA A 130 0.18 -14.42 0.72
C ALA A 130 0.59 -15.56 1.66
N ALA A 131 -0.35 -16.39 2.10
CA ALA A 131 -0.04 -17.58 2.91
C ALA A 131 0.87 -18.57 2.15
N ALA A 132 0.64 -18.75 0.85
CA ALA A 132 1.49 -19.57 0.00
C ALA A 132 2.90 -18.97 -0.19
N ALA A 133 2.99 -17.64 -0.35
CA ALA A 133 4.28 -16.94 -0.41
C ALA A 133 5.08 -17.09 0.89
N ILE A 134 4.40 -17.02 2.05
CA ILE A 134 5.00 -17.28 3.36
C ILE A 134 5.49 -18.73 3.47
N ALA A 135 4.67 -19.71 3.04
CA ALA A 135 5.06 -21.12 3.07
C ALA A 135 6.29 -21.38 2.19
N TRP A 136 6.34 -20.80 0.99
CA TRP A 136 7.51 -20.84 0.10
C TRP A 136 8.74 -20.22 0.77
N ALA A 137 8.59 -19.05 1.39
CA ALA A 137 9.70 -18.36 2.06
C ALA A 137 10.26 -19.16 3.24
N ARG A 138 9.41 -19.79 4.06
CA ARG A 138 9.83 -20.65 5.18
C ARG A 138 10.67 -21.85 4.75
N ALA A 139 10.54 -22.29 3.50
CA ALA A 139 11.33 -23.40 2.96
C ALA A 139 12.72 -22.98 2.47
N ARG A 140 13.01 -21.68 2.44
CA ARG A 140 14.31 -21.18 1.97
C ARG A 140 15.37 -21.19 3.07
N PRO A 141 16.62 -21.56 2.76
CA PRO A 141 17.69 -21.58 3.74
C PRO A 141 18.20 -20.19 4.15
N ASP A 142 17.93 -19.15 3.35
CA ASP A 142 18.38 -17.77 3.61
C ASP A 142 17.36 -16.91 4.38
N ILE A 143 16.19 -17.47 4.68
CA ILE A 143 15.12 -16.81 5.44
C ILE A 143 14.96 -17.48 6.81
N ASP A 144 14.88 -16.67 7.86
CA ASP A 144 14.49 -17.08 9.19
C ASP A 144 12.95 -17.20 9.26
N GLY A 145 12.48 -18.46 9.21
CA GLY A 145 11.05 -18.79 9.19
C GLY A 145 10.26 -18.34 10.42
N ASP A 146 10.95 -18.06 11.54
CA ASP A 146 10.35 -17.60 12.80
C ASP A 146 10.29 -16.07 12.89
N ARG A 147 10.80 -15.35 11.88
CA ARG A 147 10.82 -13.89 11.82
C ARG A 147 10.15 -13.36 10.55
N ILE A 148 9.07 -14.00 10.13
CA ILE A 148 8.24 -13.56 9.00
C ILE A 148 7.06 -12.74 9.52
N GLY A 149 6.89 -11.52 9.00
CA GLY A 149 5.75 -10.66 9.27
C GLY A 149 5.19 -10.04 7.99
N LEU A 150 4.18 -9.20 8.16
CA LEU A 150 3.43 -8.59 7.06
C LEU A 150 3.63 -7.09 7.01
N TRP A 151 3.61 -6.53 5.80
CA TRP A 151 3.41 -5.10 5.55
C TRP A 151 2.22 -4.97 4.61
N GLY A 152 1.27 -4.08 4.89
CA GLY A 152 0.16 -3.86 3.98
C GLY A 152 -0.48 -2.51 4.15
N ALA A 153 -0.94 -1.94 3.04
CA ALA A 153 -1.55 -0.62 2.99
C ALA A 153 -2.99 -0.63 2.49
N SER A 154 -3.81 0.31 2.99
CA SER A 154 -5.15 0.57 2.45
C SER A 154 -6.06 -0.67 2.47
N GLN A 155 -6.59 -1.10 1.30
CA GLN A 155 -7.37 -2.33 1.10
C GLN A 155 -6.72 -3.60 1.70
N ALA A 156 -5.39 -3.63 1.86
CA ALA A 156 -4.71 -4.72 2.56
C ALA A 156 -5.22 -4.92 4.00
N GLY A 157 -5.82 -3.90 4.63
CA GLY A 157 -6.43 -3.99 5.94
C GLY A 157 -7.47 -5.12 6.09
N TRP A 158 -8.18 -5.47 5.01
CA TRP A 158 -9.10 -6.62 4.99
C TRP A 158 -8.39 -7.97 4.82
N VAL A 159 -7.16 -7.97 4.31
CA VAL A 159 -6.41 -9.18 3.93
C VAL A 159 -5.45 -9.59 5.04
N LEU A 160 -4.75 -8.64 5.67
CA LEU A 160 -3.76 -8.87 6.73
C LEU A 160 -4.26 -9.80 7.84
N PRO A 161 -5.43 -9.58 8.48
CA PRO A 161 -5.90 -10.47 9.53
C PRO A 161 -6.31 -11.86 9.00
N LYS A 162 -6.80 -11.95 7.76
CA LYS A 162 -7.12 -13.24 7.11
C LYS A 162 -5.87 -14.08 6.87
N ILE A 163 -4.73 -13.44 6.55
CA ILE A 163 -3.44 -14.13 6.43
C ILE A 163 -3.04 -14.71 7.79
N ALA A 164 -3.08 -13.89 8.85
CA ALA A 164 -2.71 -14.33 10.20
C ALA A 164 -3.60 -15.46 10.74
N ALA A 165 -4.87 -15.53 10.31
CA ALA A 165 -5.76 -16.64 10.63
C ALA A 165 -5.39 -17.96 9.91
N LYS A 166 -4.68 -17.88 8.76
CA LYS A 166 -4.30 -19.04 7.94
C LYS A 166 -2.89 -19.54 8.24
N THR A 167 -1.97 -18.65 8.59
CA THR A 167 -0.57 -18.99 8.86
C THR A 167 0.02 -18.09 9.95
N PRO A 168 0.90 -18.60 10.83
CA PRO A 168 1.52 -17.77 11.86
C PRO A 168 2.38 -16.65 11.26
N VAL A 169 2.24 -15.45 11.79
CA VAL A 169 3.07 -14.28 11.47
C VAL A 169 3.60 -13.67 12.76
N SER A 170 4.80 -13.12 12.68
CA SER A 170 5.56 -12.64 13.85
C SER A 170 5.27 -11.19 14.18
N PHE A 171 4.80 -10.42 13.20
CA PHE A 171 4.40 -9.02 13.34
C PHE A 171 3.59 -8.56 12.12
N VAL A 172 2.95 -7.41 12.24
CA VAL A 172 2.27 -6.71 11.14
C VAL A 172 2.62 -5.23 11.17
N ILE A 173 2.93 -4.65 10.01
CA ILE A 173 3.02 -3.22 9.78
C ILE A 173 1.83 -2.84 8.90
N ALA A 174 0.85 -2.16 9.48
CA ALA A 174 -0.40 -1.79 8.81
C ALA A 174 -0.40 -0.28 8.52
N VAL A 175 -0.45 0.07 7.23
CA VAL A 175 -0.23 1.44 6.73
C VAL A 175 -1.53 2.02 6.21
N SER A 176 -2.13 2.95 6.95
CA SER A 176 -3.49 3.45 6.70
C SER A 176 -4.47 2.33 6.31
N PRO A 177 -4.59 1.25 7.11
CA PRO A 177 -5.39 0.10 6.73
C PRO A 177 -6.88 0.39 6.82
N ALA A 178 -7.63 -0.16 5.86
CA ALA A 178 -9.09 -0.17 5.87
C ALA A 178 -9.67 -1.15 6.92
N ILE A 179 -10.85 -0.82 7.45
CA ILE A 179 -11.61 -1.70 8.36
C ILE A 179 -12.87 -2.24 7.69
N ASN A 180 -13.82 -1.39 7.34
CA ASN A 180 -15.09 -1.81 6.75
C ASN A 180 -15.24 -1.12 5.39
N TRP A 181 -15.47 -1.91 4.33
CA TRP A 181 -15.55 -1.43 2.95
C TRP A 181 -16.57 -0.30 2.76
N LEU A 182 -17.78 -0.49 3.30
CA LEU A 182 -18.88 0.44 3.16
C LEU A 182 -18.61 1.75 3.92
N GLN A 183 -18.09 1.66 5.14
CA GLN A 183 -17.78 2.85 5.93
C GLN A 183 -16.62 3.63 5.30
N GLN A 184 -15.58 2.93 4.86
CA GLN A 184 -14.43 3.53 4.21
C GLN A 184 -14.84 4.29 2.95
N GLY A 185 -15.58 3.64 2.04
CA GLY A 185 -15.94 4.34 0.81
C GLY A 185 -16.85 5.54 1.09
N ARG A 186 -17.74 5.47 2.10
CA ARG A 186 -18.60 6.60 2.47
C ARG A 186 -17.75 7.77 2.95
N TYR A 187 -16.75 7.48 3.78
CA TYR A 187 -15.79 8.47 4.23
C TYR A 187 -15.08 9.10 3.04
N ASN A 188 -14.54 8.28 2.14
CA ASN A 188 -13.79 8.73 0.97
C ASN A 188 -14.62 9.63 0.05
N LEU A 189 -15.82 9.20 -0.34
CA LEU A 189 -16.75 10.02 -1.13
C LEU A 189 -17.00 11.39 -0.49
N LEU A 190 -17.26 11.43 0.81
CA LEU A 190 -17.51 12.69 1.52
C LEU A 190 -16.23 13.52 1.69
N ALA A 191 -15.06 12.89 1.80
CA ALA A 191 -13.78 13.58 1.89
C ALA A 191 -13.42 14.26 0.56
N GLU A 192 -13.56 13.54 -0.56
CA GLU A 192 -13.36 14.06 -1.91
C GLU A 192 -14.30 15.23 -2.20
N LEU A 193 -15.60 15.06 -1.93
CA LEU A 193 -16.58 16.14 -2.12
C LEU A 193 -16.25 17.39 -1.30
N ARG A 194 -15.69 17.24 -0.10
CA ARG A 194 -15.23 18.38 0.71
C ARG A 194 -13.98 19.01 0.11
N ALA A 195 -13.01 18.22 -0.33
CA ALA A 195 -11.79 18.70 -0.97
C ALA A 195 -12.10 19.48 -2.27
N ASP A 196 -13.10 19.02 -3.03
CA ASP A 196 -13.62 19.66 -4.23
C ASP A 196 -14.43 20.95 -3.97
N GLY A 197 -14.75 21.26 -2.71
CA GLY A 197 -15.67 22.36 -2.38
C GLY A 197 -17.09 22.14 -2.92
N ALA A 198 -17.56 20.88 -2.97
CA ALA A 198 -18.88 20.55 -3.48
C ALA A 198 -20.01 21.25 -2.73
N SER A 199 -21.04 21.68 -3.46
CA SER A 199 -22.26 22.24 -2.87
C SER A 199 -23.06 21.16 -2.13
N ALA A 200 -23.88 21.56 -1.15
CA ALA A 200 -24.78 20.63 -0.45
C ALA A 200 -25.71 19.87 -1.41
N ALA A 201 -26.10 20.48 -2.53
CA ALA A 201 -26.89 19.83 -3.57
C ALA A 201 -26.09 18.74 -4.29
N ARG A 202 -24.83 19.02 -4.68
CA ARG A 202 -23.93 18.01 -5.27
C ARG A 202 -23.68 16.87 -4.28
N THR A 203 -23.35 17.18 -3.03
CA THR A 203 -23.14 16.16 -1.99
C THR A 203 -24.36 15.27 -1.83
N LYS A 204 -25.58 15.83 -1.78
CA LYS A 204 -26.80 15.03 -1.67
C LYS A 204 -27.03 14.15 -2.90
N ALA A 205 -26.73 14.65 -4.10
CA ALA A 205 -26.89 13.90 -5.34
C ALA A 205 -25.92 12.71 -5.40
N GLU A 206 -24.64 12.94 -5.11
CA GLU A 206 -23.64 11.86 -5.05
C GLU A 206 -23.95 10.86 -3.93
N VAL A 207 -24.41 11.33 -2.76
CA VAL A 207 -24.87 10.45 -1.67
C VAL A 207 -26.11 9.62 -2.07
N ALA A 208 -26.91 10.04 -3.05
CA ALA A 208 -28.06 9.30 -3.54
C ALA A 208 -27.71 8.32 -4.68
N LYS A 209 -26.80 8.70 -5.60
CA LYS A 209 -26.18 7.80 -6.59
C LYS A 209 -25.59 6.60 -5.86
N SER A 210 -24.81 6.96 -4.86
CA SER A 210 -24.90 6.54 -3.51
C SER A 210 -25.31 5.12 -3.17
N ASP A 211 -26.26 5.21 -2.27
CA ASP A 211 -27.18 4.18 -1.87
C ASP A 211 -27.83 3.43 -3.04
N THR A 212 -27.90 4.01 -4.26
CA THR A 212 -28.39 3.27 -5.43
C THR A 212 -27.44 2.15 -5.81
N THR A 213 -26.14 2.40 -5.86
CA THR A 213 -25.15 1.33 -6.11
C THR A 213 -25.19 0.28 -5.02
N LEU A 214 -25.25 0.66 -3.74
CA LEU A 214 -25.37 -0.35 -2.69
C LEU A 214 -26.64 -1.21 -2.85
N ARG A 215 -27.79 -0.61 -3.14
CA ARG A 215 -29.03 -1.38 -3.38
C ARG A 215 -28.89 -2.35 -4.56
N LEU A 216 -28.12 -1.97 -5.58
CA LEU A 216 -27.80 -2.83 -6.73
C LEU A 216 -26.88 -3.98 -6.31
N LEU A 217 -25.86 -3.72 -5.51
CA LEU A 217 -24.95 -4.74 -4.96
C LEU A 217 -25.70 -5.72 -4.03
N GLU A 218 -26.56 -5.21 -3.14
CA GLU A 218 -27.36 -6.01 -2.19
C GLU A 218 -28.31 -7.00 -2.89
N ARG A 219 -28.87 -6.61 -4.04
CA ARG A 219 -29.72 -7.49 -4.85
C ARG A 219 -28.97 -8.30 -5.91
N GLN A 220 -27.64 -8.23 -5.92
CA GLN A 220 -26.75 -8.90 -6.88
C GLN A 220 -27.05 -8.54 -8.34
N ALA A 221 -27.26 -7.25 -8.61
CA ALA A 221 -27.55 -6.74 -9.94
C ALA A 221 -26.39 -6.99 -10.94
N THR A 222 -26.72 -7.16 -12.21
CA THR A 222 -25.69 -7.25 -13.27
C THR A 222 -25.09 -5.88 -13.57
N PHE A 223 -23.95 -5.86 -14.27
CA PHE A 223 -23.34 -4.60 -14.71
C PHE A 223 -24.28 -3.80 -15.64
N GLU A 224 -25.04 -4.46 -16.52
CA GLU A 224 -26.01 -3.82 -17.39
C GLU A 224 -27.14 -3.16 -16.60
N GLU A 225 -27.59 -3.79 -15.52
CA GLU A 225 -28.59 -3.20 -14.62
C GLU A 225 -28.03 -1.99 -13.87
N TYR A 226 -26.76 -2.03 -13.48
CA TYR A 226 -26.05 -0.87 -12.91
C TYR A 226 -26.01 0.28 -13.92
N VAL A 227 -25.53 0.04 -15.15
CA VAL A 227 -25.45 1.08 -16.20
C VAL A 227 -26.83 1.68 -16.47
N LYS A 228 -27.87 0.85 -16.54
CA LYS A 228 -29.25 1.33 -16.72
C LYS A 228 -29.72 2.21 -15.55
N ALA A 229 -29.41 1.82 -14.30
CA ALA A 229 -29.75 2.60 -13.12
C ALA A 229 -29.00 3.95 -13.09
N MET A 230 -27.78 3.99 -13.62
CA MET A 230 -26.99 5.21 -13.80
C MET A 230 -27.29 5.98 -15.09
N ARG A 231 -28.44 5.69 -15.74
CA ARG A 231 -28.93 6.38 -16.94
C ARG A 231 -27.98 6.30 -18.14
N GLY A 232 -27.20 5.22 -18.22
CA GLY A 232 -26.24 5.00 -19.29
C GLY A 232 -24.84 5.56 -19.03
N ASP A 233 -24.65 6.30 -17.95
CA ASP A 233 -23.33 6.83 -17.55
C ASP A 233 -22.75 5.98 -16.42
N ALA A 234 -21.81 5.10 -16.76
CA ALA A 234 -21.16 4.23 -15.80
C ALA A 234 -20.10 4.95 -14.96
N ASP A 235 -19.75 6.20 -15.31
CA ASP A 235 -18.76 7.02 -14.61
C ASP A 235 -17.43 6.28 -14.38
N GLY A 236 -16.87 5.72 -15.46
CA GLY A 236 -15.63 4.94 -15.43
C GLY A 236 -15.78 3.47 -15.03
N MET A 237 -16.84 3.10 -14.29
CA MET A 237 -17.08 1.72 -13.85
C MET A 237 -17.10 0.74 -15.04
N THR A 238 -16.22 -0.26 -14.99
CA THR A 238 -16.17 -1.36 -15.96
C THR A 238 -16.90 -2.59 -15.43
N ALA A 239 -17.21 -3.55 -16.31
CA ALA A 239 -17.82 -4.83 -15.92
C ALA A 239 -16.93 -5.61 -14.93
N ASP A 240 -15.62 -5.63 -15.18
CA ASP A 240 -14.63 -6.28 -14.30
C ASP A 240 -14.60 -5.60 -12.91
N ARG A 241 -14.59 -4.26 -12.88
CA ARG A 241 -14.62 -3.51 -11.62
C ARG A 241 -15.92 -3.73 -10.85
N TRP A 242 -17.05 -3.75 -11.54
CA TRP A 242 -18.35 -4.10 -10.95
C TRP A 242 -18.33 -5.51 -10.35
N GLY A 243 -17.77 -6.49 -11.07
CA GLY A 243 -17.61 -7.86 -10.60
C GLY A 243 -16.73 -7.95 -9.36
N PHE A 244 -15.60 -7.24 -9.33
CA PHE A 244 -14.70 -7.16 -8.18
C PHE A 244 -15.40 -6.55 -6.96
N ILE A 245 -16.12 -5.44 -7.12
CA ILE A 245 -16.87 -4.79 -6.03
C ILE A 245 -18.00 -5.70 -5.56
N SER A 246 -18.79 -6.26 -6.46
CA SER A 246 -19.90 -7.20 -6.15
C SER A 246 -19.43 -8.39 -5.30
N LYS A 247 -18.20 -8.85 -5.52
CA LYS A 247 -17.57 -9.92 -4.75
C LYS A 247 -17.10 -9.50 -3.36
N ASN A 248 -16.65 -8.25 -3.20
CA ASN A 248 -15.88 -7.81 -2.03
C ASN A 248 -16.54 -6.72 -1.17
N TYR A 249 -17.65 -6.10 -1.59
CA TYR A 249 -18.24 -4.92 -0.91
C TYR A 249 -18.67 -5.16 0.54
N THR A 250 -18.79 -6.41 0.96
CA THR A 250 -19.13 -6.81 2.33
C THR A 250 -17.90 -7.01 3.23
N ALA A 251 -16.68 -6.75 2.73
CA ALA A 251 -15.45 -6.91 3.50
C ALA A 251 -15.45 -6.03 4.76
N ASP A 252 -15.20 -6.67 5.90
CA ASP A 252 -15.11 -6.02 7.21
C ASP A 252 -14.08 -6.75 8.07
N ALA A 253 -12.96 -6.08 8.36
CA ALA A 253 -11.86 -6.62 9.15
C ALA A 253 -12.14 -6.63 10.65
N THR A 254 -13.20 -6.00 11.15
CA THR A 254 -13.46 -5.81 12.59
C THR A 254 -13.41 -7.12 13.36
N GLN A 255 -13.98 -8.19 12.80
CA GLN A 255 -13.96 -9.50 13.43
C GLN A 255 -12.64 -10.24 13.19
N ASP A 256 -12.12 -10.15 11.97
CA ASP A 256 -10.90 -10.85 11.54
C ASP A 256 -9.67 -10.34 12.29
N LEU A 257 -9.62 -9.05 12.67
CA LEU A 257 -8.54 -8.45 13.46
C LEU A 257 -8.23 -9.23 14.75
N ARG A 258 -9.17 -10.01 15.29
CA ARG A 258 -8.91 -10.88 16.45
C ARG A 258 -7.81 -11.91 16.21
N ALA A 259 -7.56 -12.29 14.94
CA ALA A 259 -6.46 -13.17 14.55
C ALA A 259 -5.07 -12.54 14.81
N LEU A 260 -4.99 -11.21 14.96
CA LEU A 260 -3.76 -10.48 15.27
C LEU A 260 -3.55 -10.27 16.78
N ARG A 261 -4.43 -10.79 17.64
CA ARG A 261 -4.25 -10.65 19.10
C ARG A 261 -2.98 -11.35 19.55
N GLY A 262 -2.12 -10.60 20.25
CA GLY A 262 -0.81 -11.08 20.69
C GLY A 262 0.27 -11.04 19.62
N VAL A 263 -0.05 -10.68 18.38
CA VAL A 263 0.92 -10.37 17.33
C VAL A 263 1.30 -8.89 17.46
N PRO A 264 2.58 -8.53 17.53
CA PRO A 264 3.02 -7.14 17.44
C PRO A 264 2.52 -6.45 16.17
N VAL A 265 1.80 -5.35 16.33
CA VAL A 265 1.27 -4.54 15.23
C VAL A 265 1.80 -3.11 15.32
N LEU A 266 2.45 -2.63 14.26
CA LEU A 266 2.69 -1.22 14.03
C LEU A 266 1.57 -0.67 13.14
N LEU A 267 0.70 0.16 13.70
CA LEU A 267 -0.33 0.90 12.97
C LEU A 267 0.19 2.30 12.63
N THR A 268 0.36 2.61 11.34
CA THR A 268 0.79 3.94 10.88
C THR A 268 -0.37 4.66 10.21
N LEU A 269 -0.67 5.87 10.66
CA LEU A 269 -1.85 6.64 10.26
C LEU A 269 -1.47 8.00 9.68
N ALA A 270 -1.98 8.31 8.50
CA ALA A 270 -1.78 9.59 7.83
C ALA A 270 -2.80 10.66 8.30
N GLY A 271 -2.33 11.89 8.49
CA GLY A 271 -3.14 13.00 8.98
C GLY A 271 -4.03 13.68 7.92
N HIS A 272 -3.67 13.56 6.64
CA HIS A 272 -4.42 14.07 5.50
C HIS A 272 -5.01 12.95 4.63
N ASP A 273 -5.31 11.80 5.25
CA ASP A 273 -5.89 10.66 4.56
C ASP A 273 -7.35 10.93 4.16
N ILE A 274 -7.62 10.97 2.86
CA ILE A 274 -8.97 11.12 2.30
C ILE A 274 -9.56 9.77 1.86
N ASN A 275 -8.79 8.68 1.91
CA ASN A 275 -9.19 7.37 1.42
C ASN A 275 -9.66 6.47 2.58
N VAL A 276 -9.09 6.65 3.77
CA VAL A 276 -9.40 5.88 4.98
C VAL A 276 -9.68 6.82 6.15
N ASP A 277 -10.76 6.56 6.89
CA ASP A 277 -11.02 7.22 8.18
C ASP A 277 -10.02 6.69 9.22
N THR A 278 -8.87 7.34 9.32
CA THR A 278 -7.79 6.91 10.21
C THR A 278 -8.20 6.95 11.69
N ALA A 279 -9.14 7.83 12.06
CA ALA A 279 -9.68 7.87 13.41
C ALA A 279 -10.58 6.66 13.70
N ASP A 280 -11.39 6.21 12.73
CA ASP A 280 -12.16 4.97 12.87
C ASP A 280 -11.28 3.72 12.89
N THR A 281 -10.27 3.69 12.03
CA THR A 281 -9.25 2.64 12.03
C THR A 281 -8.57 2.54 13.39
N GLU A 282 -8.06 3.65 13.94
CA GLU A 282 -7.40 3.68 15.25
C GLU A 282 -8.31 3.16 16.36
N ARG A 283 -9.55 3.68 16.45
CA ARG A 283 -10.53 3.23 17.45
C ARG A 283 -10.79 1.72 17.36
N THR A 284 -10.93 1.20 16.15
CA THR A 284 -11.19 -0.22 15.92
C THR A 284 -10.00 -1.08 16.31
N TYR A 285 -8.78 -0.70 15.90
CA TYR A 285 -7.55 -1.40 16.27
C TYR A 285 -7.36 -1.45 17.79
N HIS A 286 -7.51 -0.32 18.48
CA HIS A 286 -7.45 -0.27 19.95
C HIS A 286 -8.49 -1.20 20.58
N LYS A 287 -9.75 -1.08 20.16
CA LYS A 287 -10.85 -1.90 20.68
C LYS A 287 -10.60 -3.40 20.53
N VAL A 288 -9.98 -3.84 19.44
CA VAL A 288 -9.81 -5.27 19.14
C VAL A 288 -8.50 -5.85 19.68
N LEU A 289 -7.41 -5.06 19.64
CA LEU A 289 -6.04 -5.53 19.88
C LEU A 289 -5.43 -5.11 21.23
N ASP A 290 -5.89 -4.02 21.86
CA ASP A 290 -5.31 -3.55 23.13
C ASP A 290 -5.48 -4.57 24.26
N ALA A 291 -6.50 -5.42 24.17
CA ALA A 291 -6.68 -6.54 25.10
C ALA A 291 -5.48 -7.51 25.14
N GLY A 292 -4.53 -7.43 24.19
CA GLY A 292 -3.30 -8.19 24.14
C GLY A 292 -1.99 -7.37 24.20
N GLY A 293 -2.05 -6.04 24.36
CA GLY A 293 -0.88 -5.18 24.63
C GLY A 293 0.18 -5.07 23.52
N ALA A 294 -0.14 -5.48 22.28
CA ALA A 294 0.84 -5.60 21.19
C ALA A 294 0.69 -4.55 20.07
N LEU A 295 -0.13 -3.51 20.29
CA LEU A 295 -0.38 -2.45 19.31
C LEU A 295 0.49 -1.21 19.58
N THR A 296 1.27 -0.80 18.57
CA THR A 296 2.00 0.46 18.54
C THR A 296 1.37 1.35 17.47
N VAL A 297 0.89 2.54 17.85
CA VAL A 297 0.31 3.50 16.90
C VAL A 297 1.28 4.65 16.62
N LYS A 298 1.41 5.05 15.35
CA LYS A 298 2.20 6.20 14.91
C LYS A 298 1.38 7.07 13.96
N HIS A 299 1.28 8.35 14.29
CA HIS A 299 0.61 9.35 13.47
C HIS A 299 1.62 10.18 12.70
N TYR A 300 1.30 10.48 11.44
CA TYR A 300 2.09 11.32 10.56
C TYR A 300 1.19 12.47 10.07
N PRO A 301 1.16 13.60 10.79
CA PRO A 301 0.16 14.65 10.58
C PRO A 301 0.23 15.25 9.16
N ASP A 302 1.44 15.43 8.62
CA ASP A 302 1.65 16.02 7.29
C ASP A 302 1.62 14.97 6.15
N ALA A 303 1.19 13.75 6.46
CA ALA A 303 1.18 12.65 5.51
C ALA A 303 -0.18 12.48 4.82
N THR A 304 -0.15 12.07 3.56
CA THR A 304 -1.31 11.63 2.78
C THR A 304 -1.42 10.11 2.80
N HIS A 305 -2.40 9.54 2.08
CA HIS A 305 -2.80 8.14 2.21
C HIS A 305 -1.64 7.13 2.09
N SER A 306 -0.72 7.33 1.15
CA SER A 306 0.46 6.48 0.92
C SER A 306 1.65 6.79 1.85
N LEU A 307 1.40 7.54 2.93
CA LEU A 307 2.40 8.07 3.87
C LEU A 307 3.43 8.98 3.20
N LEU A 308 3.06 9.58 2.06
CA LEU A 308 3.84 10.59 1.37
C LEU A 308 3.66 11.95 2.05
N LYS A 309 4.64 12.83 1.92
CA LYS A 309 4.50 14.23 2.36
C LYS A 309 3.43 14.91 1.51
N GLN A 310 2.43 15.51 2.15
CA GLN A 310 1.36 16.25 1.46
C GLN A 310 1.91 17.33 0.52
N SER A 311 2.98 18.02 0.93
CA SER A 311 3.62 19.07 0.13
C SER A 311 4.26 18.59 -1.17
N ILE A 312 4.49 17.28 -1.30
CA ILE A 312 5.04 16.59 -2.47
C ILE A 312 3.91 15.99 -3.31
N GLU A 313 2.99 15.24 -2.68
CA GLU A 313 1.94 14.49 -3.39
C GLU A 313 1.00 15.38 -4.22
N GLN A 314 0.81 16.64 -3.81
CA GLN A 314 -0.01 17.61 -4.55
C GLN A 314 0.58 18.04 -5.91
N SER A 315 1.71 17.48 -6.35
CA SER A 315 2.34 17.82 -7.62
C SER A 315 3.12 16.65 -8.23
N ASP A 316 2.65 16.16 -9.38
CA ASP A 316 3.33 15.11 -10.15
C ASP A 316 4.80 15.42 -10.44
N LEU A 317 5.10 16.69 -10.73
CA LEU A 317 6.46 17.16 -10.96
C LEU A 317 7.32 17.03 -9.70
N LYS A 318 6.78 17.36 -8.52
CA LYS A 318 7.50 17.18 -7.25
C LYS A 318 7.69 15.71 -6.93
N ILE A 319 6.65 14.88 -7.07
CA ILE A 319 6.77 13.43 -6.89
C ILE A 319 7.89 12.88 -7.77
N THR A 320 7.86 13.19 -9.08
CA THR A 320 8.83 12.70 -10.05
C THR A 320 10.25 13.18 -9.70
N LEU A 321 10.43 14.47 -9.41
CA LEU A 321 11.76 15.01 -9.07
C LEU A 321 12.28 14.46 -7.75
N THR A 322 11.43 14.32 -6.73
CA THR A 322 11.83 13.74 -5.44
C THR A 322 12.15 12.26 -5.59
N ALA A 323 11.36 11.48 -6.31
CA ALA A 323 11.67 10.07 -6.60
C ALA A 323 13.03 9.91 -7.30
N LEU A 324 13.33 10.81 -8.25
CA LEU A 324 14.58 10.74 -9.01
C LEU A 324 15.82 11.15 -8.19
N PHE A 325 15.73 12.20 -7.38
CA PHE A 325 16.89 12.82 -6.74
C PHE A 325 16.97 12.61 -5.22
N SER A 326 15.90 12.18 -4.56
CA SER A 326 15.87 11.92 -3.12
C SER A 326 14.66 11.04 -2.75
N PRO A 327 14.62 9.77 -3.20
CA PRO A 327 13.44 8.91 -3.08
C PRO A 327 13.01 8.68 -1.63
N HIS A 328 13.95 8.62 -0.67
CA HIS A 328 13.62 8.53 0.76
C HIS A 328 12.83 9.72 1.30
N SER A 329 12.96 10.89 0.66
CA SER A 329 12.29 12.13 1.08
C SER A 329 10.83 12.21 0.62
N LEU A 330 10.36 11.25 -0.18
CA LEU A 330 8.95 11.13 -0.57
C LEU A 330 8.04 10.93 0.66
N PHE A 331 8.49 10.12 1.60
CA PHE A 331 7.72 9.70 2.76
C PHE A 331 7.70 10.76 3.87
N ALA A 332 6.65 10.74 4.67
CA ALA A 332 6.51 11.57 5.85
C ALA A 332 7.69 11.39 6.81
N ASP A 333 8.09 12.49 7.47
CA ASP A 333 9.26 12.49 8.34
C ASP A 333 9.10 11.47 9.47
N GLY A 334 10.14 10.66 9.68
CA GLY A 334 10.16 9.62 10.71
C GLY A 334 9.42 8.33 10.38
N PHE A 335 8.73 8.22 9.23
CA PHE A 335 8.01 6.99 8.84
C PHE A 335 8.95 5.79 8.68
N LEU A 336 9.95 5.93 7.81
CA LEU A 336 10.94 4.87 7.55
C LEU A 336 11.73 4.51 8.82
N ASP A 337 12.03 5.51 9.65
CA ASP A 337 12.76 5.30 10.91
C ASP A 337 11.92 4.54 11.95
N SER A 338 10.63 4.87 12.09
CA SER A 338 9.71 4.19 12.99
C SER A 338 9.52 2.72 12.59
N GLN A 339 9.36 2.44 11.30
CA GLN A 339 9.28 1.08 10.79
C GLN A 339 10.56 0.29 11.07
N ARG A 340 11.72 0.87 10.78
CA ARG A 340 13.02 0.26 11.08
C ARG A 340 13.20 0.01 12.57
N GLN A 341 12.79 0.94 13.43
CA GLN A 341 12.88 0.80 14.88
C GLN A 341 12.00 -0.35 15.38
N PHE A 342 10.74 -0.41 14.94
CA PHE A 342 9.82 -1.49 15.27
C PHE A 342 10.42 -2.87 14.94
N LEU A 343 10.96 -3.04 13.73
CA LEU A 343 11.62 -4.28 13.31
C LEU A 343 12.86 -4.61 14.16
N LYS A 344 13.67 -3.61 14.54
CA LYS A 344 14.84 -3.81 15.42
C LYS A 344 14.45 -4.24 16.83
N GLU A 345 13.35 -3.73 17.36
CA GLU A 345 12.85 -4.08 18.70
C GLU A 345 12.35 -5.54 18.73
N LEU A 346 11.67 -5.99 17.67
CA LEU A 346 11.25 -7.39 17.53
C LEU A 346 12.42 -8.36 17.53
N GLY A 347 13.50 -8.04 16.81
CA GLY A 347 14.72 -8.86 16.77
C GLY A 347 15.47 -8.95 18.10
N ARG A 348 15.21 -8.04 19.04
CA ARG A 348 15.78 -8.07 20.40
C ARG A 348 14.89 -8.87 21.37
N GLY A 349 13.57 -8.83 21.16
CA GLY A 349 12.57 -9.48 22.02
C GLY A 349 12.46 -10.99 21.84
N SER A 350 12.80 -11.55 20.68
CA SER A 350 12.80 -13.01 20.43
C SER A 350 13.85 -13.80 21.24
N HIS A 351 14.70 -13.12 22.02
CA HIS A 351 15.55 -13.75 23.03
C HIS A 351 14.91 -13.87 24.43
N ALA A 352 13.65 -13.44 24.62
CA ALA A 352 12.94 -13.50 25.89
C ALA A 352 11.50 -14.04 25.74
N THR A 353 11.22 -15.22 26.31
CA THR A 353 9.90 -15.87 26.30
C THR A 353 8.93 -15.26 27.33
N PRO A 354 7.64 -15.05 27.01
CA PRO A 354 6.63 -15.14 28.07
C PRO A 354 5.28 -15.80 27.68
N ALA A 355 4.63 -16.29 28.74
CA ALA A 355 3.46 -17.17 28.77
C ALA A 355 2.10 -16.45 28.81
N SER A 356 1.09 -17.19 28.36
CA SER A 356 -0.34 -16.89 28.16
C SER A 356 -1.16 -16.65 29.43
N SER A 357 -2.16 -15.75 29.39
CA SER A 357 -3.56 -16.11 29.69
C SER A 357 -4.57 -15.01 29.31
N ALA A 358 -5.70 -15.43 28.73
CA ALA A 358 -6.81 -14.60 28.26
C ALA A 358 -8.04 -14.71 29.17
N ARG A 359 -8.91 -13.68 29.20
CA ARG A 359 -10.33 -13.82 29.57
C ARG A 359 -11.24 -12.93 28.71
N VAL A 360 -12.40 -13.49 28.40
CA VAL A 360 -13.44 -13.07 27.44
C VAL A 360 -14.61 -12.41 28.18
N VAL A 361 -15.23 -11.36 27.61
CA VAL A 361 -16.63 -10.96 27.93
C VAL A 361 -17.38 -10.48 26.67
N HIS A 362 -18.68 -10.78 26.66
CA HIS A 362 -19.68 -10.77 25.59
C HIS A 362 -20.14 -9.38 25.08
N VAL A 363 -20.71 -9.40 23.86
CA VAL A 363 -21.21 -8.28 23.03
C VAL A 363 -22.76 -8.22 23.03
N HIS A 364 -23.34 -7.02 22.86
CA HIS A 364 -24.73 -6.80 22.43
C HIS A 364 -24.82 -5.92 21.17
N VAL A 365 -25.96 -6.02 20.45
CA VAL A 365 -26.18 -5.88 18.98
C VAL A 365 -27.11 -4.69 18.63
N TYR A 366 -27.12 -4.26 17.34
CA TYR A 366 -28.10 -3.45 16.52
C TYR A 366 -27.57 -2.06 16.06
N ARG A 367 -27.78 -1.46 14.85
CA ARG A 367 -28.59 -1.63 13.60
C ARG A 367 -27.95 -0.77 12.42
N PRO A 368 -28.40 -0.83 11.14
CA PRO A 368 -27.62 -0.55 9.90
C PRO A 368 -27.90 0.78 9.14
N VAL A 369 -26.94 1.27 8.31
CA VAL A 369 -27.07 2.37 7.27
C VAL A 369 -25.86 2.34 6.25
N HIS A 370 -25.96 1.99 4.94
CA HIS A 370 -26.11 2.68 3.61
C HIS A 370 -24.91 3.48 2.93
N PHE A 371 -24.51 3.15 1.65
CA PHE A 371 -23.20 3.41 0.93
C PHE A 371 -23.23 3.53 -0.65
N ASP A 372 -22.18 4.06 -1.36
CA ASP A 372 -21.90 4.06 -2.87
C ASP A 372 -20.50 3.60 -3.21
N ALA A 373 -20.40 3.07 -4.43
CA ALA A 373 -19.17 2.99 -5.21
C ALA A 373 -18.97 4.22 -6.12
N ASN A 374 -17.87 4.94 -5.96
CA ASN A 374 -17.20 5.70 -7.03
C ASN A 374 -15.77 6.04 -6.57
N ALA A 375 -14.76 5.46 -7.22
CA ALA A 375 -13.36 5.93 -7.20
C ALA A 375 -12.53 5.07 -8.17
N ASP A 376 -12.28 5.63 -9.37
CA ASP A 376 -11.24 5.21 -10.32
C ASP A 376 -9.94 6.00 -10.11
N THR A 377 -9.66 6.38 -8.87
CA THR A 377 -8.39 7.01 -8.47
C THR A 377 -7.79 6.21 -7.32
N TRP A 378 -7.37 4.98 -7.65
CA TRP A 378 -6.45 4.19 -6.86
C TRP A 378 -5.10 4.17 -7.58
N CYS A 379 -4.39 5.28 -7.49
CA CYS A 379 -2.94 5.38 -7.69
C CYS A 379 -2.37 6.15 -6.50
#